data_AF-A0A3M2KWH8-F1
#
_entry.id   AF-A0A3M2KWH8-F1
#
_cell.length_a   1.000
_cell.length_b   1.000
_cell.length_c   1.000
_cell.angle_alpha   90.00
_cell.angle_beta   90.00
_cell.angle_gamma   90.00
#
_symmetry.space_group_name_H-M   'P 1'
#
loop_
_entity.id
_entity.type
_entity.pdbx_description
1 polymer ?
#
loop_
_entity_poly.entity_id
_entity_poly.type
_entity_poly.pdbx_seq_one_letter_code
_entity_poly.pdbx_strand_id
1 'polypeptide(L)'
;MSGVADQFVALADRLSTYLRKYVQEVHAQAGHLIDSGLRVPQELLDSDAVGAGQIRDAMRAENSAARKDAIEPDRGTRAEALTPQLPEGQRPIFPDRQNVAKIVHSAGARRGNFGIGEGGRAEADAAGLAWVGVDARRLPYGDTYRLVSKDGLRQYRPPQQKPSGRGVEANYEWRSESGRHWESNAHLVIQER
;
A
#
# COMPACT_ATOMS: atom_id res chain seq x y z
N MET A 1 -31.44 -8.02 -13.40
CA MET A 1 -30.59 -8.02 -12.20
C MET A 1 -29.08 -8.14 -12.52
N SER A 2 -28.61 -7.86 -13.75
CA SER A 2 -27.20 -8.06 -14.17
C SER A 2 -26.24 -6.90 -13.85
N GLY A 3 -26.73 -5.65 -13.87
CA GLY A 3 -25.83 -4.48 -13.94
C GLY A 3 -24.99 -4.17 -12.70
N VAL A 4 -25.36 -4.68 -11.52
CA VAL A 4 -24.61 -4.45 -10.28
C VAL A 4 -23.36 -5.34 -10.22
N ALA A 5 -23.47 -6.61 -10.65
CA ALA A 5 -22.33 -7.52 -10.70
C ALA A 5 -21.26 -7.04 -11.71
N ASP A 6 -21.70 -6.54 -12.86
CA ASP A 6 -20.80 -6.02 -13.90
C ASP A 6 -20.01 -4.79 -13.44
N GLN A 7 -20.61 -3.92 -12.60
CA GLN A 7 -19.94 -2.77 -12.00
C GLN A 7 -18.87 -3.20 -11.00
N PHE A 8 -19.18 -4.16 -10.11
CA PHE A 8 -18.21 -4.69 -9.16
C PHE A 8 -17.00 -5.34 -9.85
N VAL A 9 -17.23 -6.08 -10.94
CA VAL A 9 -16.13 -6.66 -11.74
C VAL A 9 -15.27 -5.57 -12.36
N ALA A 10 -15.89 -4.56 -12.97
CA ALA A 10 -15.16 -3.45 -13.57
C ALA A 10 -14.34 -2.64 -12.54
N LEU A 11 -14.87 -2.47 -11.31
CA LEU A 11 -14.12 -1.84 -10.22
C LEU A 11 -12.94 -2.72 -9.78
N ALA A 12 -13.17 -4.02 -9.60
CA ALA A 12 -12.13 -4.97 -9.22
C ALA A 12 -10.99 -4.99 -10.25
N ASP A 13 -11.31 -4.95 -11.55
CA ASP A 13 -10.31 -4.90 -12.62
C ASP A 13 -9.50 -3.60 -12.62
N ARG A 14 -10.16 -2.46 -12.41
CA ARG A 14 -9.48 -1.16 -12.28
C ARG A 14 -8.56 -1.12 -11.07
N LEU A 15 -9.04 -1.61 -9.93
CA LEU A 15 -8.24 -1.70 -8.71
C LEU A 15 -7.05 -2.64 -8.89
N SER A 16 -7.27 -3.81 -9.49
CA SER A 16 -6.21 -4.78 -9.80
C SER A 16 -5.13 -4.19 -10.71
N THR A 17 -5.56 -3.45 -11.74
CA THR A 17 -4.66 -2.76 -12.67
C THR A 17 -3.86 -1.66 -11.97
N TYR A 18 -4.52 -0.85 -11.15
CA TYR A 18 -3.85 0.17 -10.35
C TYR A 18 -2.82 -0.43 -9.39
N LEU A 19 -3.19 -1.48 -8.65
CA LEU A 19 -2.28 -2.13 -7.71
C LEU A 19 -1.05 -2.74 -8.41
N ARG A 20 -1.24 -3.36 -9.57
CA ARG A 20 -0.12 -3.85 -10.39
C ARG A 20 0.82 -2.72 -10.77
N LYS A 21 0.27 -1.63 -11.31
CA LYS A 21 1.06 -0.46 -11.70
C LYS A 21 1.80 0.15 -10.51
N TYR A 22 1.10 0.35 -9.38
CA TYR A 22 1.68 0.87 -8.15
C TYR A 22 2.86 0.02 -7.65
N VAL A 23 2.70 -1.30 -7.60
CA VAL A 23 3.79 -2.21 -7.17
C VAL A 23 4.99 -2.14 -8.11
N GLN A 24 4.74 -2.10 -9.43
CA GLN A 24 5.81 -1.96 -10.42
C GLN A 24 6.58 -0.64 -10.27
N GLU A 25 5.88 0.46 -10.04
CA GLU A 25 6.49 1.79 -9.86
C GLU A 25 7.28 1.88 -8.54
N VAL A 26 6.77 1.29 -7.45
CA VAL A 26 7.51 1.14 -6.19
C VAL A 26 8.78 0.31 -6.38
N HIS A 27 8.73 -0.80 -7.13
CA HIS A 27 9.91 -1.62 -7.41
C HIS A 27 10.95 -0.84 -8.22
N ALA A 28 10.53 -0.14 -9.27
CA ALA A 28 11.41 0.68 -10.08
C ALA A 28 12.08 1.76 -9.22
N GLN A 29 11.31 2.45 -8.38
CA GLN A 29 11.84 3.47 -7.48
C GLN A 29 12.78 2.90 -6.42
N ALA A 30 12.46 1.77 -5.82
CA ALA A 30 13.35 1.08 -4.88
C ALA A 30 14.67 0.64 -5.53
N GLY A 31 14.61 0.23 -6.81
CA GLY A 31 15.79 -0.04 -7.65
C GLY A 31 16.61 1.22 -7.89
N HIS A 32 15.99 2.33 -8.30
CA HIS A 32 16.69 3.60 -8.46
C HIS A 32 17.32 4.11 -7.16
N LEU A 33 16.71 3.86 -5.99
CA LEU A 33 17.33 4.17 -4.70
C LEU A 33 18.62 3.39 -4.45
N ILE A 34 18.78 2.18 -5.02
CA ILE A 34 20.04 1.43 -5.03
C ILE A 34 21.08 2.13 -5.91
N ASP A 35 20.67 2.58 -7.10
CA ASP A 35 21.60 3.08 -8.12
C ASP A 35 21.97 4.57 -7.97
N SER A 36 21.11 5.38 -7.34
CA SER A 36 21.15 6.85 -7.51
C SER A 36 21.55 7.65 -6.27
N GLY A 37 21.59 7.05 -5.08
CA GLY A 37 21.86 7.81 -3.85
C GLY A 37 20.92 9.01 -3.60
N LEU A 38 19.67 8.96 -4.10
CA LEU A 38 18.53 9.92 -4.04
C LEU A 38 18.31 10.88 -5.24
N ARG A 39 17.29 10.56 -6.07
CA ARG A 39 16.20 11.47 -6.50
C ARG A 39 15.11 10.72 -7.29
N VAL A 40 13.89 11.26 -7.30
CA VAL A 40 12.70 10.70 -7.98
C VAL A 40 12.20 11.69 -9.05
N PRO A 41 11.80 11.25 -10.25
CA PRO A 41 11.17 12.12 -11.24
C PRO A 41 9.76 12.59 -10.82
N GLN A 42 9.46 13.88 -10.99
CA GLN A 42 8.17 14.51 -10.65
C GLN A 42 6.95 13.85 -11.34
N GLU A 43 7.14 13.35 -12.56
CA GLU A 43 6.12 12.72 -13.41
C GLU A 43 5.46 11.48 -12.75
N LEU A 44 6.18 10.78 -11.86
CA LEU A 44 5.65 9.64 -11.12
C LEU A 44 4.68 10.05 -10.01
N LEU A 45 4.90 11.19 -9.34
CA LEU A 45 4.01 11.71 -8.30
C LEU A 45 2.66 12.16 -8.89
N ASP A 46 2.69 12.75 -10.08
CA ASP A 46 1.49 13.17 -10.78
C ASP A 46 0.64 11.96 -11.21
N SER A 47 1.29 10.85 -11.59
CA SER A 47 0.61 9.60 -11.96
C SER A 47 -0.14 8.94 -10.78
N ASP A 48 0.40 9.07 -9.56
CA ASP A 48 -0.24 8.60 -8.32
C ASP A 48 -1.51 9.38 -8.01
N ALA A 49 -1.42 10.71 -8.06
CA ALA A 49 -2.54 11.59 -7.78
C ALA A 49 -3.70 11.35 -8.76
N VAL A 50 -3.39 11.16 -10.05
CA VAL A 50 -4.38 10.86 -11.09
C VAL A 50 -5.02 9.48 -10.86
N GLY A 51 -4.24 8.44 -10.60
CA GLY A 51 -4.76 7.09 -10.36
C GLY A 51 -5.63 7.02 -9.11
N ALA A 52 -5.19 7.64 -8.01
CA ALA A 52 -5.97 7.73 -6.77
C ALA A 52 -7.26 8.54 -6.96
N GLY A 53 -7.23 9.60 -7.77
CA GLY A 53 -8.42 10.38 -8.15
C GLY A 53 -9.45 9.53 -8.89
N GLN A 54 -9.01 8.79 -9.92
CA GLN A 54 -9.90 7.92 -10.71
C GLN A 54 -10.57 6.83 -9.88
N ILE A 55 -9.85 6.24 -8.90
CA ILE A 55 -10.44 5.26 -7.97
C ILE A 55 -11.46 5.94 -7.07
N ARG A 56 -11.15 7.12 -6.54
CA ARG A 56 -12.07 7.88 -5.67
C ARG A 56 -13.35 8.27 -6.40
N ASP A 57 -13.23 8.69 -7.66
CA ASP A 57 -14.37 9.04 -8.50
C ASP A 57 -15.21 7.82 -8.86
N ALA A 58 -14.58 6.67 -9.14
CA ALA A 58 -15.28 5.40 -9.33
C ALA A 58 -16.03 4.96 -8.07
N MET A 59 -15.40 5.01 -6.89
CA MET A 59 -16.04 4.69 -5.60
C MET A 59 -17.20 5.65 -5.27
N ARG A 60 -17.07 6.94 -5.63
CA ARG A 60 -18.14 7.93 -5.46
C ARG A 60 -19.31 7.63 -6.41
N ALA A 61 -19.03 7.34 -7.67
CA ALA A 61 -20.06 7.00 -8.66
C ALA A 61 -20.86 5.76 -8.26
N GLU A 62 -20.19 4.74 -7.70
CA GLU A 62 -20.86 3.53 -7.19
C GLU A 62 -21.69 3.80 -5.92
N ASN A 63 -21.17 4.59 -4.97
CA ASN A 63 -21.95 5.00 -3.80
C ASN A 63 -23.17 5.87 -4.17
N SER A 64 -23.07 6.68 -5.23
CA SER A 64 -24.19 7.44 -5.77
C SER A 64 -25.19 6.57 -6.53
N ALA A 65 -24.74 5.50 -7.20
CA ALA A 65 -25.63 4.53 -7.85
C ALA A 65 -26.41 3.69 -6.81
N ALA A 66 -25.76 3.30 -5.71
CA ALA A 66 -26.39 2.60 -4.59
C ALA A 66 -27.38 3.47 -3.79
N ARG A 67 -27.21 4.81 -3.80
CA ARG A 67 -28.10 5.76 -3.12
C ARG A 67 -29.31 6.20 -3.96
N LYS A 68 -29.38 5.89 -5.26
CA LYS A 68 -30.55 6.23 -6.10
C LYS A 68 -31.83 5.45 -5.75
N ASP A 69 -31.74 4.43 -4.90
CA ASP A 69 -32.88 3.70 -4.33
C ASP A 69 -33.34 4.25 -2.95
N ALA A 70 -32.74 5.33 -2.45
CA ALA A 70 -33.14 6.01 -1.23
C ALA A 70 -33.47 7.49 -1.52
N ILE A 71 -34.63 7.91 -1.03
CA ILE A 71 -35.27 9.23 -1.21
C ILE A 71 -34.27 10.39 -0.98
N GLU A 72 -34.27 11.37 -1.90
CA GLU A 72 -33.47 12.62 -1.85
C GLU A 72 -33.71 13.44 -0.57
N PRO A 73 -32.72 14.25 -0.17
CA PRO A 73 -32.97 15.69 -0.36
C PRO A 73 -31.79 16.50 -0.92
N ASP A 74 -32.20 17.40 -1.82
CA ASP A 74 -31.86 18.82 -2.01
C ASP A 74 -30.43 19.28 -2.37
N ARG A 75 -30.39 20.16 -3.38
CA ARG A 75 -29.20 20.64 -4.09
C ARG A 75 -28.85 22.08 -3.71
N GLY A 76 -27.57 22.30 -3.46
CA GLY A 76 -26.85 23.57 -3.63
C GLY A 76 -25.39 23.36 -3.23
N THR A 77 -24.34 23.87 -3.86
CA THR A 77 -24.19 24.84 -4.94
C THR A 77 -22.78 24.65 -5.54
N ARG A 78 -22.68 24.83 -6.86
CA ARG A 78 -21.57 25.21 -7.76
C ARG A 78 -20.08 25.14 -7.34
N ALA A 79 -19.31 24.60 -8.28
CA ALA A 79 -17.86 24.48 -8.44
C ALA A 79 -16.99 25.73 -8.13
N GLU A 80 -15.88 25.47 -7.42
CA GLU A 80 -14.63 26.22 -7.53
C GLU A 80 -13.46 25.23 -7.61
N ALA A 81 -12.57 25.49 -8.56
CA ALA A 81 -11.34 24.74 -8.79
C ALA A 81 -10.33 25.07 -7.69
N LEU A 82 -10.05 24.10 -6.83
CA LEU A 82 -8.96 24.17 -5.86
C LEU A 82 -8.31 22.79 -5.81
N THR A 83 -7.06 22.72 -6.26
CA THR A 83 -6.13 21.68 -5.79
C THR A 83 -6.19 21.73 -4.26
N PRO A 84 -6.65 20.69 -3.55
CA PRO A 84 -6.69 20.76 -2.10
C PRO A 84 -5.23 20.68 -1.62
N GLN A 85 -4.65 21.83 -1.29
CA GLN A 85 -3.61 21.84 -0.26
C GLN A 85 -4.34 21.41 1.02
N LEU A 86 -4.09 20.18 1.45
CA LEU A 86 -4.64 19.68 2.70
C LEU A 86 -4.23 20.64 3.82
N PRO A 87 -5.16 21.10 4.67
CA PRO A 87 -4.83 21.94 5.81
C PRO A 87 -3.81 21.23 6.70
N GLU A 88 -2.88 21.99 7.29
CA GLU A 88 -1.86 21.45 8.19
C GLU A 88 -2.52 20.57 9.27
N GLY A 89 -2.13 19.30 9.32
CA GLY A 89 -2.65 18.30 10.26
C GLY A 89 -3.51 17.18 9.66
N GLN A 90 -3.89 17.24 8.37
CA GLN A 90 -4.51 16.10 7.69
C GLN A 90 -3.49 15.32 6.86
N ARG A 91 -3.11 14.16 7.41
CA ARG A 91 -2.22 13.17 6.76
C ARG A 91 -2.85 12.66 5.47
N PRO A 92 -2.04 12.36 4.44
CA PRO A 92 -2.59 11.81 3.21
C PRO A 92 -3.30 10.47 3.51
N ILE A 93 -4.54 10.36 3.02
CA ILE A 93 -5.36 9.13 3.07
C ILE A 93 -4.68 7.99 2.27
N PHE A 94 -3.65 8.33 1.48
CA PHE A 94 -2.88 7.44 0.63
C PHE A 94 -1.44 7.35 1.15
N PRO A 95 -0.84 6.14 1.14
CA PRO A 95 0.54 5.97 1.56
C PRO A 95 1.48 6.78 0.65
N ASP A 96 2.44 7.49 1.25
CA ASP A 96 3.48 8.18 0.49
C ASP A 96 4.34 7.15 -0.24
N ARG A 97 4.31 7.18 -1.58
CA ARG A 97 5.05 6.23 -2.42
C ARG A 97 6.56 6.26 -2.16
N GLN A 98 7.14 7.43 -1.89
CA GLN A 98 8.57 7.52 -1.59
C GLN A 98 8.89 6.81 -0.28
N ASN A 99 8.06 6.99 0.74
CA ASN A 99 8.22 6.27 2.01
C ASN A 99 8.06 4.77 1.81
N VAL A 100 7.07 4.35 1.03
CA VAL A 100 6.88 2.94 0.65
C VAL A 100 8.11 2.36 -0.06
N ALA A 101 8.66 3.06 -1.05
CA ALA A 101 9.87 2.63 -1.76
C ALA A 101 11.08 2.55 -0.82
N LYS A 102 11.25 3.51 0.10
CA LYS A 102 12.32 3.47 1.12
C LYS A 102 12.18 2.29 2.06
N ILE A 103 10.96 1.97 2.50
CA ILE A 103 10.68 0.80 3.36
C ILE A 103 11.06 -0.49 2.61
N VAL A 104 10.60 -0.66 1.37
CA VAL A 104 10.89 -1.84 0.54
C VAL A 104 12.40 -2.01 0.30
N HIS A 105 13.08 -0.92 -0.05
CA HIS A 105 14.53 -0.91 -0.23
C HIS A 105 15.25 -1.32 1.05
N SER A 106 14.92 -0.68 2.18
CA SER A 106 15.56 -0.94 3.47
C SER A 106 15.34 -2.37 3.95
N ALA A 107 14.16 -2.94 3.68
CA ALA A 107 13.83 -4.32 4.04
C ALA A 107 14.74 -5.36 3.35
N GLY A 108 15.20 -5.08 2.13
CA GLY A 108 16.11 -5.95 1.37
C GLY A 108 17.60 -5.76 1.68
N ALA A 109 17.97 -4.74 2.45
CA ALA A 109 19.35 -4.25 2.50
C ALA A 109 20.36 -5.20 3.18
N ARG A 110 19.91 -6.05 4.12
CA ARG A 110 20.81 -6.95 4.85
C ARG A 110 20.11 -8.20 5.40
N ARG A 111 20.93 -9.12 5.90
CA ARG A 111 20.54 -10.35 6.62
C ARG A 111 20.36 -10.07 8.12
N GLY A 112 19.67 -10.98 8.81
CA GLY A 112 19.44 -10.93 10.26
C GLY A 112 18.22 -10.09 10.66
N ASN A 113 18.08 -9.85 11.97
CA ASN A 113 17.00 -9.04 12.54
C ASN A 113 17.44 -7.58 12.67
N PHE A 114 16.67 -6.63 12.12
CA PHE A 114 17.02 -5.21 12.20
C PHE A 114 15.85 -4.25 12.01
N GLY A 115 15.96 -3.06 12.61
CA GLY A 115 14.99 -1.99 12.43
C GLY A 115 15.23 -1.22 11.13
N ILE A 116 14.14 -0.79 10.49
CA ILE A 116 14.15 0.07 9.30
C ILE A 116 13.49 1.44 9.54
N GLY A 117 13.32 1.81 10.81
CA GLY A 117 12.76 3.08 11.24
C GLY A 117 11.29 3.00 11.63
N GLU A 118 10.58 4.10 11.41
CA GLU A 118 9.19 4.31 11.82
C GLU A 118 8.33 4.70 10.62
N GLY A 119 7.05 4.30 10.62
CA GLY A 119 6.11 4.65 9.56
C GLY A 119 4.64 4.48 9.95
N GLY A 120 3.75 4.94 9.08
CA GLY A 120 2.31 4.75 9.25
C GLY A 120 1.84 3.35 8.85
N ARG A 121 0.68 2.93 9.38
CA ARG A 121 0.07 1.63 9.03
C ARG A 121 -0.17 1.47 7.52
N ALA A 122 -0.70 2.51 6.87
CA ALA A 122 -0.97 2.49 5.44
C ALA A 122 0.31 2.32 4.59
N GLU A 123 1.39 2.99 4.96
CA GLU A 123 2.70 2.86 4.29
C GLU A 123 3.27 1.46 4.53
N ALA A 124 3.14 0.94 5.75
CA ALA A 124 3.59 -0.40 6.10
C ALA A 124 2.88 -1.47 5.25
N ASP A 125 1.55 -1.39 5.13
CA ASP A 125 0.74 -2.33 4.35
C ASP A 125 1.00 -2.20 2.84
N ALA A 126 1.15 -0.98 2.32
CA ALA A 126 1.49 -0.75 0.92
C ALA A 126 2.90 -1.26 0.57
N ALA A 127 3.88 -1.02 1.45
CA ALA A 127 5.21 -1.61 1.33
C ALA A 127 5.15 -3.14 1.47
N GLY A 128 4.24 -3.66 2.29
CA GLY A 128 4.02 -5.09 2.47
C GLY A 128 3.61 -5.76 1.17
N LEU A 129 2.61 -5.18 0.48
CA LEU A 129 2.15 -5.63 -0.83
C LEU A 129 3.25 -5.52 -1.90
N ALA A 130 3.97 -4.39 -1.94
CA ALA A 130 5.08 -4.24 -2.86
C ALA A 130 6.20 -5.26 -2.57
N TRP A 131 6.50 -5.53 -1.30
CA TRP A 131 7.54 -6.47 -0.90
C TRP A 131 7.29 -7.89 -1.42
N VAL A 132 6.06 -8.40 -1.27
CA VAL A 132 5.68 -9.77 -1.66
C VAL A 132 5.18 -9.92 -3.10
N GLY A 133 4.81 -8.80 -3.73
CA GLY A 133 4.23 -8.76 -5.06
C GLY A 133 2.71 -9.01 -5.09
N VAL A 134 2.08 -8.60 -6.20
CA VAL A 134 0.62 -8.67 -6.40
C VAL A 134 0.03 -10.08 -6.39
N ASP A 135 0.84 -11.09 -6.73
CA ASP A 135 0.45 -12.50 -6.77
C ASP A 135 0.65 -13.20 -5.41
N ALA A 136 0.85 -12.44 -4.34
CA ALA A 136 1.14 -13.01 -3.03
C ALA A 136 -0.06 -13.77 -2.45
N ARG A 137 0.25 -14.85 -1.75
CA ARG A 137 -0.71 -15.69 -1.06
C ARG A 137 -0.89 -15.20 0.37
N ARG A 138 -2.13 -14.96 0.76
CA ARG A 138 -2.49 -14.72 2.16
C ARG A 138 -2.58 -16.04 2.90
N LEU A 139 -1.80 -16.20 3.96
CA LEU A 139 -1.76 -17.39 4.81
C LEU A 139 -2.06 -17.01 6.27
N PRO A 140 -2.66 -17.92 7.07
CA PRO A 140 -2.84 -17.71 8.50
C PRO A 140 -1.51 -17.52 9.25
N TYR A 141 -1.53 -16.70 10.30
CA TYR A 141 -0.39 -16.47 11.18
C TYR A 141 -0.87 -16.07 12.59
N GLY A 142 -0.94 -17.02 13.51
CA GLY A 142 -1.59 -16.80 14.80
C GLY A 142 -3.04 -16.32 14.60
N ASP A 143 -3.43 -15.27 15.34
CA ASP A 143 -4.76 -14.62 15.22
C ASP A 143 -4.84 -13.61 14.06
N THR A 144 -3.86 -13.61 13.16
CA THR A 144 -3.80 -12.72 12.01
C THR A 144 -3.36 -13.46 10.76
N TYR A 145 -2.77 -12.76 9.80
CA TYR A 145 -2.32 -13.29 8.54
C TYR A 145 -0.88 -12.86 8.25
N ARG A 146 -0.30 -13.51 7.24
CA ARG A 146 0.90 -13.07 6.56
C ARG A 146 0.68 -13.15 5.05
N LEU A 147 1.39 -12.34 4.30
CA LEU A 147 1.47 -12.46 2.85
C LEU A 147 2.79 -13.13 2.49
N VAL A 148 2.75 -14.08 1.56
CA VAL A 148 3.95 -14.77 1.07
C VAL A 148 3.99 -14.62 -0.44
N SER A 149 5.14 -14.21 -0.97
CA SER A 149 5.35 -14.05 -2.41
C SER A 149 5.09 -15.35 -3.16
N LYS A 150 4.82 -15.23 -4.47
CA LYS A 150 4.52 -16.36 -5.35
C LYS A 150 5.62 -17.42 -5.33
N ASP A 151 6.88 -16.99 -5.36
CA ASP A 151 8.08 -17.83 -5.27
C ASP A 151 8.38 -18.35 -3.85
N GLY A 152 7.70 -17.84 -2.82
CA GLY A 152 7.91 -18.22 -1.43
C GLY A 152 9.22 -17.70 -0.83
N LEU A 153 9.88 -16.72 -1.45
CA LEU A 153 11.15 -16.15 -1.00
C LEU A 153 11.00 -14.90 -0.14
N ARG A 154 9.82 -14.28 -0.12
CA ARG A 154 9.51 -13.08 0.67
C ARG A 154 8.22 -13.26 1.46
N GLN A 155 8.20 -12.72 2.67
CA GLN A 155 7.03 -12.68 3.52
C GLN A 155 6.84 -11.30 4.13
N TYR A 156 5.58 -10.87 4.21
CA TYR A 156 5.15 -9.70 4.95
C TYR A 156 4.24 -10.13 6.11
N ARG A 157 4.53 -9.62 7.32
CA ARG A 157 3.63 -9.73 8.47
C ARG A 157 3.10 -8.32 8.79
N PRO A 158 1.77 -8.13 8.79
CA PRO A 158 1.15 -6.83 9.02
C PRO A 158 1.41 -6.33 10.45
N PRO A 159 1.21 -5.03 10.72
CA PRO A 159 1.55 -4.49 12.01
C PRO A 159 0.81 -5.15 13.16
N GLN A 160 1.59 -5.65 14.11
CA GLN A 160 1.13 -6.39 15.27
C GLN A 160 1.77 -5.86 16.54
N GLN A 161 0.98 -5.77 17.61
CA GLN A 161 1.50 -5.52 18.94
C GLN A 161 2.48 -6.63 19.33
N LYS A 162 3.72 -6.25 19.68
CA LYS A 162 4.72 -7.24 20.08
C LYS A 162 4.48 -7.69 21.53
N PRO A 163 4.62 -9.01 21.81
CA PRO A 163 4.44 -9.54 23.17
C PRO A 163 5.36 -8.90 24.21
N SER A 164 6.53 -8.42 23.81
CA SER A 164 7.51 -7.79 24.71
C SER A 164 7.16 -6.34 25.09
N GLY A 165 5.99 -5.82 24.70
CA GLY A 165 5.56 -4.45 25.04
C GLY A 165 6.26 -3.33 24.28
N ARG A 166 7.18 -3.65 23.37
CA ARG A 166 8.00 -2.69 22.58
C ARG A 166 7.23 -1.92 21.48
N GLY A 167 5.90 -2.00 21.47
CA GLY A 167 5.04 -1.34 20.49
C GLY A 167 4.56 -2.25 19.36
N VAL A 168 3.96 -1.61 18.34
CA VAL A 168 3.41 -2.25 17.14
C VAL A 168 4.46 -2.23 16.04
N GLU A 169 4.70 -3.38 15.39
CA GLU A 169 5.64 -3.42 14.26
C GLU A 169 5.12 -4.31 13.13
N ALA A 170 5.42 -3.90 11.89
CA ALA A 170 5.34 -4.75 10.71
C ALA A 170 6.69 -5.43 10.44
N ASN A 171 6.67 -6.60 9.81
CA ASN A 171 7.88 -7.35 9.47
C ASN A 171 7.96 -7.68 7.98
N TYR A 172 9.16 -7.52 7.41
CA TYR A 172 9.50 -7.82 6.04
C TYR A 172 10.64 -8.83 6.05
N GLU A 173 10.34 -10.05 5.61
CA GLU A 173 11.23 -11.19 5.73
C GLU A 173 11.58 -11.72 4.34
N TRP A 174 12.83 -12.17 4.18
CA TRP A 174 13.26 -12.87 2.98
C TRP A 174 14.19 -14.03 3.29
N ARG A 175 14.34 -14.93 2.33
CA ARG A 175 15.30 -16.03 2.33
C ARG A 175 15.81 -16.29 0.91
N SER A 176 17.00 -16.87 0.82
CA SER A 176 17.53 -17.44 -0.41
C SER A 176 16.70 -18.66 -0.86
N GLU A 177 16.83 -19.06 -2.12
CA GLU A 177 16.17 -20.27 -2.66
C GLU A 177 16.58 -21.55 -1.91
N SER A 178 17.85 -21.62 -1.49
CA SER A 178 18.37 -22.72 -0.66
C SER A 178 17.97 -22.61 0.82
N GLY A 179 17.42 -21.47 1.24
CA GLY A 179 17.13 -21.13 2.63
C GLY A 179 15.93 -21.90 3.17
N ARG A 180 16.16 -22.75 4.18
CA ARG A 180 15.07 -23.42 4.92
C ARG A 180 14.37 -22.51 5.93
N HIS A 181 15.04 -21.45 6.37
CA HIS A 181 14.55 -20.48 7.35
C HIS A 181 14.54 -19.07 6.74
N TRP A 182 13.79 -18.14 7.35
CA TRP A 182 13.89 -16.73 7.03
C TRP A 182 15.28 -16.22 7.44
N GLU A 183 16.00 -15.65 6.48
CA GLU A 183 17.40 -15.23 6.64
C GLU A 183 17.53 -13.76 7.02
N SER A 184 16.44 -13.01 6.82
CA SER A 184 16.33 -11.60 7.16
C SER A 184 14.94 -11.28 7.69
N ASN A 185 14.89 -10.31 8.60
CA ASN A 185 13.68 -9.81 9.20
C ASN A 185 13.86 -8.32 9.55
N ALA A 186 13.45 -7.46 8.62
CA ALA A 186 13.35 -6.04 8.84
C ALA A 186 12.06 -5.73 9.61
N HIS A 187 12.14 -4.92 10.68
CA HIS A 187 10.97 -4.46 11.43
C HIS A 187 10.80 -2.94 11.31
N LEU A 188 9.58 -2.53 10.93
CA LEU A 188 9.15 -1.14 10.89
C LEU A 188 8.28 -0.88 12.12
N VAL A 189 8.66 0.08 12.95
CA VAL A 189 7.85 0.51 14.09
C VAL A 189 6.68 1.33 13.57
N ILE A 190 5.46 1.01 14.02
CA ILE A 190 4.27 1.75 13.61
C ILE A 190 3.98 2.85 14.62
N GLN A 191 3.88 4.07 14.11
CA GLN A 191 3.38 5.19 14.86
C GLN A 191 1.98 5.55 14.36
N GLU A 192 0.98 5.29 15.20
CA GLU A 192 -0.35 5.87 15.04
C GLU A 192 -0.23 7.33 15.46
N ARG A 193 -0.02 8.20 14.48
CA ARG A 193 -0.09 9.66 14.67
C ARG A 193 -1.20 10.19 13.78
#